data_AF-I3IG85-F1
#
_entry.id   AF-I3IG85-F1
#
_cell.length_a   1.000
_cell.length_b   1.000
_cell.length_c   1.000
_cell.angle_alpha   90.00
_cell.angle_beta   90.00
_cell.angle_gamma   90.00
#
_symmetry.space_group_name_H-M   'P 1'
#
loop_
_entity.id
_entity.type
_entity.pdbx_description
1 polymer ?
#
loop_
_entity_poly.entity_id
_entity_poly.type
_entity_poly.pdbx_seq_one_letter_code
_entity_poly.pdbx_strand_id
1 'polypeptide(L)'
;MAVVAVWLCDRDGSMFEDRKIAEEHDKYLELAANITQLIEDNIPGIDEQHSEAIGLLLAQRRELLAKACKGKPDELLQPFTYEKPATLNSKTGAAMDKDN
;
A
#
# COMPACT_ATOMS: atom_id res chain seq x y z
N MET A 1 26.03 -19.21 -10.16
CA MET A 1 25.42 -17.89 -9.91
C MET A 1 24.04 -17.91 -10.54
N ALA A 2 22.97 -17.74 -9.77
CA ALA A 2 21.60 -17.74 -10.31
C ALA A 2 21.19 -16.30 -10.63
N VAL A 3 20.61 -16.08 -11.81
CA VAL A 3 19.98 -14.80 -12.19
C VAL A 3 18.49 -14.94 -11.93
N VAL A 4 17.93 -14.02 -11.15
CA VAL A 4 16.49 -13.98 -10.85
C VAL A 4 15.92 -12.71 -11.47
N ALA A 5 14.86 -12.85 -12.25
CA ALA A 5 14.11 -11.71 -12.75
C ALA A 5 13.31 -11.10 -11.60
N VAL A 6 13.38 -9.77 -11.44
CA VAL A 6 12.68 -9.03 -10.38
C VAL A 6 11.84 -7.93 -10.98
N TRP A 7 10.72 -7.62 -10.32
CA TRP A 7 9.85 -6.49 -10.65
C TRP A 7 10.08 -5.40 -9.63
N LEU A 8 10.68 -4.29 -10.06
CA LEU A 8 10.94 -3.12 -9.23
C LEU A 8 9.76 -2.15 -9.36
N CYS A 9 9.16 -1.79 -8.23
CA CYS A 9 8.22 -0.69 -8.15
C CYS A 9 9.00 0.62 -8.03
N ASP A 10 8.86 1.51 -9.01
CA ASP A 10 9.59 2.78 -9.09
C ASP A 10 9.20 3.74 -7.96
N ARG A 11 7.97 3.60 -7.46
CA ARG A 11 7.37 4.52 -6.48
C ARG A 11 7.97 4.40 -5.08
N ASP A 12 8.30 3.19 -4.65
CA ASP A 12 8.77 2.92 -3.28
C ASP A 12 10.04 2.05 -3.21
N GLY A 13 10.57 1.64 -4.36
CA GLY A 13 11.75 0.76 -4.44
C GLY A 13 11.49 -0.68 -4.02
N SER A 14 10.21 -1.10 -3.86
CA SER A 14 9.87 -2.47 -3.53
C SER A 14 10.15 -3.42 -4.68
N MET A 15 10.78 -4.54 -4.36
CA MET A 15 11.15 -5.58 -5.32
C MET A 15 10.29 -6.81 -5.11
N PHE A 16 9.66 -7.31 -6.16
CA PHE A 16 8.78 -8.48 -6.15
C PHE A 16 9.27 -9.58 -7.09
N GLU A 17 9.03 -10.83 -6.72
CA GLU A 17 9.29 -12.00 -7.58
C GLU A 17 8.16 -12.17 -8.63
N ASP A 18 6.92 -11.81 -8.26
CA ASP A 18 5.75 -11.89 -9.14
C ASP A 18 5.35 -10.51 -9.68
N ARG A 19 5.19 -10.44 -11.01
CA ARG A 19 4.72 -9.25 -11.73
C ARG A 19 3.35 -8.78 -11.25
N LYS A 20 2.41 -9.71 -11.03
CA LYS A 20 1.03 -9.36 -10.67
C LYS A 20 0.99 -8.65 -9.32
N ILE A 21 1.76 -9.16 -8.36
CA ILE A 21 1.87 -8.57 -7.03
C ILE A 21 2.49 -7.17 -7.13
N ALA A 22 3.51 -6.99 -7.97
CA ALA A 22 4.12 -5.68 -8.21
C ALA A 22 3.11 -4.68 -8.81
N GLU A 23 2.34 -5.09 -9.82
CA GLU A 23 1.32 -4.24 -10.46
C GLU A 23 0.17 -3.89 -9.51
N GLU A 24 -0.26 -4.83 -8.64
CA GLU A 24 -1.26 -4.57 -7.61
C GLU A 24 -0.73 -3.61 -6.54
N HIS A 25 0.53 -3.76 -6.14
CA HIS A 25 1.19 -2.87 -5.19
C HIS A 25 1.30 -1.43 -5.74
N ASP A 26 1.70 -1.29 -7.00
CA ASP A 26 1.78 0.02 -7.66
C ASP A 26 0.41 0.71 -7.71
N LYS A 27 -0.64 -0.02 -8.12
CA LYS A 27 -2.02 0.49 -8.12
C LYS A 27 -2.52 0.85 -6.71
N TYR A 28 -2.08 0.11 -5.70
CA TYR A 28 -2.39 0.41 -4.30
C TYR A 28 -1.76 1.74 -3.88
N LEU A 29 -0.47 1.93 -4.14
CA LEU A 29 0.24 3.16 -3.77
C LEU A 29 -0.24 4.38 -4.57
N GLU A 30 -0.57 4.19 -5.84
CA GLU A 30 -1.19 5.25 -6.67
C GLU A 30 -2.52 5.71 -6.08
N LEU A 31 -3.38 4.76 -5.68
CA LEU A 31 -4.65 5.08 -5.04
C LEU A 31 -4.45 5.81 -3.71
N ALA A 32 -3.50 5.36 -2.89
CA ALA A 32 -3.18 6.02 -1.62
C ALA A 32 -2.79 7.49 -1.84
N ALA A 33 -1.85 7.75 -2.74
CA ALA A 33 -1.39 9.10 -3.07
C ALA A 33 -2.53 10.00 -3.57
N ASN A 34 -3.41 9.48 -4.44
CA ASN A 34 -4.55 10.25 -4.93
C ASN A 34 -5.55 10.60 -3.83
N ILE A 35 -5.78 9.69 -2.87
CA ILE A 35 -6.65 9.94 -1.71
C ILE A 35 -6.00 10.99 -0.78
N THR A 36 -4.70 10.86 -0.51
CA THR A 36 -3.93 11.85 0.27
C THR A 36 -4.07 13.24 -0.33
N GLN A 37 -3.81 13.38 -1.63
CA GLN A 37 -3.91 14.66 -2.34
C GLN A 37 -5.34 15.22 -2.29
N LEU A 38 -6.35 14.38 -2.52
CA LEU A 38 -7.75 14.79 -2.43
C LEU A 38 -8.09 15.36 -1.04
N ILE A 39 -7.57 14.74 0.02
CA ILE A 39 -7.80 15.19 1.40
C ILE A 39 -7.10 16.53 1.65
N GLU A 40 -5.85 16.68 1.25
CA GLU A 40 -5.09 17.93 1.41
C GLU A 40 -5.72 19.10 0.66
N ASP A 41 -6.20 18.86 -0.56
CA ASP A 41 -6.83 19.87 -1.39
C ASP A 41 -8.17 20.35 -0.82
N ASN A 42 -8.89 19.50 -0.10
CA ASN A 42 -10.25 19.78 0.38
C ASN A 42 -10.33 20.09 1.89
N ILE A 43 -9.32 19.70 2.68
CA ILE A 43 -9.31 19.90 4.14
C ILE A 43 -8.17 20.84 4.52
N PRO A 44 -8.43 22.16 4.62
CA PRO A 44 -7.40 23.11 5.00
C PRO A 44 -6.94 22.87 6.45
N GLY A 45 -5.62 22.79 6.63
CA GLY A 45 -5.01 22.61 7.96
C GLY A 45 -4.93 21.15 8.43
N ILE A 46 -5.19 20.17 7.56
CA ILE A 46 -4.83 18.78 7.84
C ILE A 46 -3.31 18.63 7.78
N ASP A 47 -2.77 17.80 8.66
CA ASP A 47 -1.36 17.46 8.68
C ASP A 47 -1.04 16.38 7.64
N GLU A 48 0.06 16.56 6.91
CA GLU A 48 0.49 15.71 5.79
C GLU A 48 0.68 14.24 6.21
N GLN A 49 1.15 14.00 7.43
CA GLN A 49 1.33 12.64 7.92
C GLN A 49 -0.03 11.95 8.15
N HIS A 50 -1.04 12.72 8.56
CA HIS A 50 -2.38 12.21 8.76
C HIS A 50 -3.10 11.96 7.43
N SER A 51 -2.98 12.87 6.45
CA SER A 51 -3.54 12.65 5.11
C SER A 51 -2.93 11.41 4.46
N GLU A 52 -1.60 11.23 4.56
CA GLU A 52 -0.91 10.06 4.04
C GLU A 52 -1.37 8.77 4.74
N ALA A 53 -1.43 8.76 6.07
CA ALA A 53 -1.89 7.61 6.84
C ALA A 53 -3.33 7.22 6.48
N ILE A 54 -4.22 8.21 6.26
CA ILE A 54 -5.60 7.96 5.83
C ILE A 54 -5.62 7.40 4.41
N GLY A 55 -4.83 7.96 3.49
CA GLY A 55 -4.70 7.50 2.10
C GLY A 55 -4.27 6.03 2.04
N LEU A 56 -3.21 5.68 2.76
CA LEU A 56 -2.71 4.30 2.85
C LEU A 56 -3.77 3.37 3.46
N LEU A 57 -4.40 3.77 4.56
CA LEU A 57 -5.44 2.97 5.23
C LEU A 57 -6.63 2.70 4.30
N LEU A 58 -7.08 3.69 3.53
CA LEU A 58 -8.20 3.55 2.60
C LEU A 58 -7.83 2.71 1.38
N ALA A 59 -6.63 2.87 0.85
CA ALA A 59 -6.14 2.10 -0.28
C ALA A 59 -5.96 0.61 0.06
N GLN A 60 -5.59 0.26 1.31
CA GLN A 60 -5.46 -1.14 1.73
C GLN A 60 -6.81 -1.85 1.69
N ARG A 61 -7.88 -1.15 2.06
CA ARG A 61 -9.27 -1.65 2.04
C ARG A 61 -10.07 -1.19 0.82
N ARG A 62 -9.38 -0.94 -0.32
CA ARG A 62 -10.01 -0.43 -1.56
C ARG A 62 -11.24 -1.20 -2.01
N GLU A 63 -11.28 -2.52 -1.78
CA GLU A 63 -12.42 -3.36 -2.15
C GLU A 63 -13.65 -3.09 -1.27
N LEU A 64 -13.44 -2.99 0.05
CA LEU A 64 -14.50 -2.64 1.00
C LEU A 64 -14.96 -1.20 0.78
N LEU A 65 -14.03 -0.29 0.50
CA LEU A 65 -14.33 1.09 0.13
C LEU A 65 -15.21 1.15 -1.13
N ALA A 66 -14.89 0.39 -2.17
CA ALA A 66 -15.71 0.31 -3.38
C ALA A 66 -17.09 -0.30 -3.11
N LYS A 67 -17.20 -1.31 -2.24
CA LYS A 67 -18.50 -1.89 -1.83
C LYS A 67 -19.35 -0.89 -1.05
N ALA A 68 -18.75 -0.12 -0.15
CA ALA A 68 -19.44 0.93 0.57
C ALA A 68 -19.96 2.03 -0.36
N CYS A 69 -19.14 2.50 -1.29
CA CYS A 69 -19.58 3.50 -2.28
C CYS A 69 -20.71 2.99 -3.20
N LYS A 70 -20.88 1.66 -3.35
CA LYS A 70 -21.95 1.03 -4.15
C LYS A 70 -23.28 0.87 -3.40
N GLY A 71 -23.38 1.31 -2.14
CA GLY A 71 -24.63 1.30 -1.36
C GLY A 71 -24.64 0.34 -0.16
N LYS A 72 -23.48 -0.17 0.26
CA LYS A 72 -23.33 -0.97 1.50
C LYS A 72 -22.32 -0.32 2.46
N PRO A 73 -22.64 0.86 3.03
CA PRO A 73 -21.69 1.60 3.87
C PRO A 73 -21.16 0.78 5.06
N ASP A 74 -21.95 -0.16 5.60
CA ASP A 74 -21.57 -1.02 6.72
C ASP A 74 -20.35 -1.92 6.43
N GLU A 75 -20.08 -2.24 5.15
CA GLU A 75 -18.93 -3.05 4.75
C GLU A 75 -17.59 -2.38 5.13
N LEU A 76 -17.55 -1.05 5.26
CA LEU A 76 -16.36 -0.32 5.72
C LEU A 76 -16.00 -0.58 7.18
N LEU A 77 -16.98 -0.97 7.99
CA LEU A 77 -16.80 -1.22 9.42
C LEU A 77 -16.40 -2.67 9.72
N GLN A 78 -16.34 -3.53 8.70
CA GLN A 78 -15.90 -4.90 8.89
C GLN A 78 -14.42 -4.95 9.27
N PRO A 79 -14.04 -5.92 10.13
CA PRO A 79 -12.64 -6.13 10.46
C PRO A 79 -11.87 -6.48 9.19
N PHE A 80 -10.78 -5.75 8.95
CA PHE A 80 -9.91 -5.92 7.81
C PHE A 80 -8.47 -6.03 8.30
N THR A 81 -7.74 -7.00 7.76
CA THR A 81 -6.30 -7.15 7.98
C THR A 81 -5.61 -6.95 6.65
N TYR A 82 -4.68 -6.00 6.60
CA TYR A 82 -3.79 -5.84 5.46
C TYR A 82 -2.57 -6.73 5.66
N GLU A 83 -2.44 -7.76 4.84
CA GLU A 83 -1.18 -8.49 4.72
C GLU A 83 -0.30 -7.79 3.70
N LYS A 84 0.75 -7.12 4.19
CA LYS A 84 1.74 -6.49 3.33
C LYS A 84 2.37 -7.58 2.44
N PRO A 85 2.37 -7.43 1.10
CA PRO A 85 2.96 -8.42 0.22
C PRO A 85 4.45 -8.56 0.50
N ALA A 86 4.95 -9.80 0.44
CA ALA A 86 6.35 -10.08 0.69
C ALA A 86 7.22 -9.44 -0.41
N THR A 87 8.12 -8.55 0.01
CA THR A 87 9.11 -7.92 -0.87
C THR A 87 10.48 -8.58 -0.70
N LEU A 88 11.27 -8.61 -1.76
CA LEU A 88 12.64 -9.15 -1.72
C LEU A 88 13.55 -8.32 -0.79
N ASN A 89 13.36 -7.01 -0.76
CA ASN A 89 14.16 -6.11 0.08
C ASN A 89 13.85 -6.23 1.59
N SER A 90 12.65 -6.71 1.97
CA SER A 90 12.32 -6.98 3.38
C SER A 90 12.93 -8.28 3.89
N LYS A 91 13.19 -9.27 3.02
CA LYS A 91 13.91 -10.51 3.37
C LYS A 91 15.40 -10.27 3.65
N THR A 92 16.02 -9.28 3.00
CA THR A 92 17.46 -8.98 3.18
C THR A 92 17.75 -8.30 4.53
N GLY A 93 16.80 -7.54 5.09
CA GLY A 93 16.95 -6.90 6.41
C GLY A 93 16.94 -7.89 7.59
N ALA A 94 16.23 -9.01 7.49
CA ALA A 94 16.15 -10.00 8.56
C ALA A 94 17.46 -10.82 8.76
N ALA A 95 18.41 -10.72 7.82
CA ALA A 95 19.70 -11.40 7.91
C ALA A 95 20.79 -10.54 8.58
N MET A 96 20.57 -9.25 8.78
CA MET A 96 21.58 -8.33 9.37
C MET A 96 21.42 -8.07 10.87
N ASP A 97 20.31 -8.51 11.48
CA ASP A 97 20.01 -8.29 12.91
C ASP A 97 20.35 -9.52 13.80
N LYS A 98 21.19 -10.44 13.32
CA LYS A 98 21.64 -11.62 14.10
C LYS A 98 23.08 -11.54 14.63
N ASP A 99 23.76 -10.42 14.42
CA ASP A 99 25.16 -10.22 14.83
C ASP A 99 25.38 -8.90 15.61
N ASN A 100 24.56 -8.63 16.63
CA ASN A 100 24.91 -7.69 17.70
C ASN A 100 24.43 -8.15 19.08
#